data_AF-A0A7V1I061-F1
#
_entry.id   AF-A0A7V1I061-F1
#
_cell.length_a   1.000
_cell.length_b   1.000
_cell.length_c   1.000
_cell.angle_alpha   90.00
_cell.angle_beta   90.00
_cell.angle_gamma   90.00
#
_symmetry.space_group_name_H-M   'P 1'
#
loop_
_entity.id
_entity.type
_entity.pdbx_description
1 polymer ?
#
loop_
_entity_poly.entity_id
_entity_poly.type
_entity_poly.pdbx_seq_one_letter_code
_entity_poly.pdbx_strand_id
1 'polypeptide(L)'
;MTNAYDIVILGIYFGAFSLLVAYGVNRYFIAYLFLRYKNQKIKKPDPFDELPFVTVQLPIFNEQYVVKRLIETVSAISYPEDRFEIQVLDDSSDETRVVAQKAVNDSAARGLNISYLRRKDREGFKAGALNYGLELAKGDLIAVFDADFLPPENFLSETVNYFTDSSVGMVQTRWDHINRDFSLFTG
;
A
#
# COMPACT_ATOMS: atom_id res chain seq x y z
N MET A 1 -56.75 -23.75 -3.38
CA MET A 1 -55.77 -24.00 -4.46
C MET A 1 -54.80 -22.84 -4.43
N THR A 2 -53.52 -23.08 -4.13
CA THR A 2 -52.49 -22.03 -4.07
C THR A 2 -52.33 -21.42 -5.46
N ASN A 3 -52.52 -20.11 -5.59
CA ASN A 3 -52.44 -19.44 -6.89
C ASN A 3 -50.96 -19.30 -7.29
N ALA A 4 -50.67 -19.28 -8.59
CA ALA A 4 -49.30 -19.10 -9.10
C ALA A 4 -48.64 -17.82 -8.54
N TYR A 5 -49.44 -16.78 -8.32
CA TYR A 5 -49.03 -15.53 -7.67
C TYR A 5 -48.53 -15.74 -6.23
N ASP A 6 -49.18 -16.60 -5.43
CA ASP A 6 -48.79 -16.86 -4.04
C ASP A 6 -47.44 -17.59 -3.98
N ILE A 7 -47.20 -18.52 -4.91
CA ILE A 7 -45.93 -19.25 -5.01
C ILE A 7 -44.79 -18.30 -5.37
N VAL A 8 -45.02 -17.36 -6.29
CA VAL A 8 -44.01 -16.35 -6.67
C VAL A 8 -43.69 -15.42 -5.49
N ILE A 9 -44.69 -14.93 -4.77
CA ILE A 9 -44.50 -14.07 -3.60
C ILE A 9 -43.73 -14.79 -2.48
N LEU A 10 -44.08 -16.05 -2.20
CA LEU A 10 -43.36 -16.87 -1.22
C LEU A 10 -41.91 -17.10 -1.65
N GLY A 11 -41.65 -17.36 -2.93
CA GLY A 11 -40.31 -17.51 -3.47
C GLY A 11 -39.45 -16.26 -3.26
N ILE A 12 -40.01 -15.07 -3.53
CA ILE A 12 -39.33 -13.79 -3.29
C ILE A 12 -39.06 -13.61 -1.79
N TYR A 13 -40.04 -13.89 -0.94
CA TYR A 13 -39.90 -13.73 0.51
C TYR A 13 -38.82 -14.65 1.10
N PHE A 14 -38.82 -15.94 0.76
CA PHE A 14 -37.79 -16.88 1.21
C PHE A 14 -36.42 -16.55 0.61
N GLY A 15 -36.35 -16.06 -0.63
CA GLY A 15 -35.13 -15.58 -1.23
C GLY A 15 -34.53 -14.40 -0.47
N ALA A 16 -35.34 -13.36 -0.21
CA ALA A 16 -34.93 -12.19 0.56
C ALA A 16 -34.51 -12.57 2.00
N PHE A 17 -35.27 -13.44 2.66
CA PHE A 17 -34.94 -13.94 4.00
C PHE A 17 -33.61 -14.69 4.01
N SER A 18 -33.38 -15.56 3.02
CA SER A 18 -32.13 -16.32 2.91
C SER A 18 -30.91 -15.41 2.71
N LEU A 19 -31.05 -14.35 1.92
CA LEU A 19 -29.99 -13.34 1.75
C LEU A 19 -29.68 -12.60 3.06
N LEU A 20 -30.72 -12.21 3.81
CA LEU A 20 -30.54 -11.56 5.12
C LEU A 20 -29.88 -12.47 6.14
N VAL A 21 -30.26 -13.75 6.18
CA VAL A 21 -29.61 -14.76 7.03
C VAL A 21 -28.15 -14.94 6.64
N ALA A 22 -27.85 -15.06 5.34
CA ALA A 22 -26.47 -15.19 4.87
C ALA A 22 -25.61 -13.97 5.24
N TYR A 23 -26.16 -12.76 5.11
CA TYR A 23 -25.50 -11.53 5.55
C TYR A 23 -25.26 -11.51 7.07
N GLY A 24 -26.26 -11.92 7.86
CA GLY A 24 -26.15 -12.04 9.31
C GLY A 24 -25.06 -13.02 9.73
N VAL A 25 -25.05 -14.22 9.13
CA VAL A 25 -24.03 -15.26 9.38
C VAL A 25 -22.64 -14.75 9.02
N ASN A 26 -22.48 -14.06 7.89
CA ASN A 26 -21.20 -13.44 7.52
C ASN A 26 -20.74 -12.43 8.59
N ARG A 27 -21.63 -11.57 9.07
CA ARG A 27 -21.30 -10.60 10.12
C ARG A 27 -20.89 -11.27 11.44
N TYR A 28 -21.60 -12.32 11.86
CA TYR A 28 -21.22 -13.10 13.04
C TYR A 28 -19.88 -13.82 12.85
N PHE A 29 -19.62 -14.33 11.65
CA PHE A 29 -18.34 -14.97 11.33
C PHE A 29 -17.18 -13.98 11.41
N ILE A 30 -17.30 -12.79 10.84
CA ILE A 30 -16.27 -11.73 10.95
C ILE A 30 -16.08 -11.31 12.42
N ALA A 31 -17.15 -11.15 13.19
CA ALA A 31 -17.05 -10.81 14.61
C ALA A 31 -16.34 -11.92 15.41
N TYR A 32 -16.66 -13.20 15.13
CA TYR A 32 -15.98 -14.34 15.73
C TYR A 32 -14.48 -14.37 15.38
N LEU A 33 -14.13 -14.18 14.10
CA LEU A 33 -12.73 -14.10 13.67
C LEU A 33 -12.01 -12.94 14.37
N PHE A 34 -12.62 -11.75 14.42
CA PHE A 34 -12.06 -10.60 15.13
C PHE A 34 -11.80 -10.93 16.59
N LEU A 35 -12.77 -11.50 17.31
CA LEU A 35 -12.60 -11.85 18.72
C LEU A 35 -11.55 -12.95 18.93
N ARG A 36 -11.43 -13.91 18.01
CA ARG A 36 -10.45 -14.98 18.05
C ARG A 36 -9.02 -14.48 17.80
N TYR A 37 -8.85 -13.51 16.91
CA TYR A 37 -7.54 -13.07 16.42
C TYR A 37 -7.09 -11.70 16.96
N LYS A 38 -7.97 -10.91 17.62
CA LYS A 38 -7.62 -9.57 18.14
C LYS A 38 -6.44 -9.54 19.11
N ASN A 39 -6.17 -10.64 19.80
CA ASN A 39 -5.13 -10.75 20.81
C ASN A 39 -3.90 -11.54 20.31
N GLN A 40 -3.84 -11.90 19.02
CA GLN A 40 -2.63 -12.48 18.48
C GLN A 40 -1.51 -11.45 18.53
N LYS A 41 -0.52 -11.73 19.38
CA LYS A 41 0.71 -10.97 19.42
C LYS A 41 1.53 -11.39 18.20
N ILE A 42 1.84 -10.43 17.33
CA ILE A 42 2.79 -10.65 16.25
C ILE A 42 4.14 -10.94 16.89
N LYS A 43 4.73 -12.10 16.57
CA LYS A 43 6.09 -12.44 17.03
C LYS A 43 7.03 -11.37 16.47
N LYS A 44 7.85 -10.76 17.34
CA LYS A 44 8.92 -9.88 16.86
C LYS A 44 9.86 -10.72 15.99
N PRO A 45 10.15 -10.28 14.77
CA PRO A 45 11.04 -11.03 13.90
C PRO A 45 12.46 -10.97 14.43
N ASP A 46 13.22 -12.00 14.10
CA ASP A 46 14.66 -11.99 14.28
C ASP A 46 15.27 -11.02 13.25
N PRO A 47 16.37 -10.31 13.56
CA PRO A 47 17.01 -9.41 12.61
C PRO A 47 17.68 -10.20 11.48
N PHE A 48 17.76 -9.61 10.29
CA PHE A 48 18.61 -10.14 9.23
C PHE A 48 20.11 -10.06 9.60
N ASP A 49 20.86 -11.12 9.31
CA ASP A 49 22.32 -11.11 9.39
C ASP A 49 22.92 -10.16 8.33
N GLU A 50 22.37 -10.20 7.12
CA GLU A 50 22.66 -9.26 6.03
C GLU A 50 21.35 -8.65 5.53
N LEU A 51 21.30 -7.31 5.53
CA LEU A 51 20.11 -6.58 5.13
C LEU A 51 19.77 -6.80 3.63
N PRO A 52 18.53 -7.17 3.28
CA PRO A 52 18.12 -7.38 1.90
C PRO A 52 18.16 -6.06 1.11
N PHE A 53 18.35 -6.15 -0.20
CA PHE A 53 18.21 -4.96 -1.05
C PHE A 53 16.72 -4.65 -1.24
N VAL A 54 16.31 -3.40 -1.03
CA VAL A 54 14.91 -2.97 -1.15
C VAL A 54 14.73 -1.99 -2.31
N THR A 55 13.78 -2.27 -3.19
CA THR A 55 13.31 -1.27 -4.17
C THR A 55 12.05 -0.60 -3.63
N VAL A 56 12.12 0.72 -3.43
CA VAL A 56 11.00 1.55 -3.02
C VAL A 56 10.32 2.14 -4.26
N GLN A 57 9.05 1.82 -4.48
CA GLN A 57 8.25 2.30 -5.61
C GLN A 57 7.24 3.36 -5.18
N LEU A 58 7.26 4.49 -5.88
CA LEU A 58 6.39 5.64 -5.68
C LEU A 58 5.52 5.85 -6.94
N PRO A 59 4.38 5.15 -7.09
CA PRO A 59 3.42 5.42 -8.15
C PRO A 59 2.74 6.78 -7.94
N ILE A 60 2.86 7.68 -8.92
CA ILE A 60 2.27 9.02 -8.88
C ILE A 60 1.42 9.31 -10.13
N PHE A 61 0.31 10.04 -9.92
CA PHE A 61 -0.57 10.49 -11.00
C PHE A 61 -1.32 11.79 -10.64
N ASN A 62 -0.94 12.90 -11.25
CA ASN A 62 -1.51 14.24 -11.05
C ASN A 62 -1.46 14.74 -9.59
N GLU A 63 -0.29 14.60 -8.95
CA GLU A 63 -0.05 14.82 -7.52
C GLU A 63 0.96 15.97 -7.24
N GLN A 64 0.89 17.05 -8.03
CA GLN A 64 1.87 18.14 -8.02
C GLN A 64 2.16 18.75 -6.64
N TYR A 65 1.18 18.77 -5.73
CA TYR A 65 1.30 19.41 -4.41
C TYR A 65 1.93 18.50 -3.35
N VAL A 66 1.89 17.18 -3.54
CA VAL A 66 2.38 16.21 -2.55
C VAL A 66 3.65 15.50 -2.99
N VAL A 67 3.88 15.38 -4.31
CA VAL A 67 4.99 14.59 -4.87
C VAL A 67 6.37 15.01 -4.36
N LYS A 68 6.62 16.32 -4.22
CA LYS A 68 7.90 16.81 -3.70
C LYS A 68 8.12 16.35 -2.27
N ARG A 69 7.11 16.56 -1.40
CA ARG A 69 7.17 16.15 0.01
C ARG A 69 7.31 14.63 0.15
N LEU A 70 6.62 13.86 -0.70
CA LEU A 70 6.75 12.41 -0.76
C LEU A 70 8.20 11.99 -1.05
N ILE A 71 8.78 12.50 -2.14
CA ILE A 71 10.16 12.18 -2.54
C ILE A 71 11.14 12.59 -1.45
N GLU A 72 10.99 13.77 -0.86
CA GLU A 72 11.83 14.24 0.26
C GLU A 72 11.72 13.34 1.49
N THR A 73 10.52 12.89 1.83
CA THR A 73 10.27 12.00 2.97
C THR A 73 10.90 10.62 2.74
N VAL A 74 10.66 10.03 1.56
CA VAL A 74 11.21 8.72 1.20
C VAL A 74 12.74 8.77 1.08
N SER A 75 13.29 9.91 0.65
CA SER A 75 14.74 10.17 0.63
C SER A 75 15.37 10.26 2.02
N ALA A 76 14.57 10.40 3.09
CA ALA A 76 15.03 10.45 4.47
C ALA A 76 14.93 9.09 5.18
N ILE A 77 14.54 8.02 4.48
CA ILE A 77 14.49 6.68 5.05
C ILE A 77 15.88 6.28 5.54
N SER A 78 15.93 5.83 6.79
CA SER A 78 17.12 5.31 7.46
C SER A 78 17.34 3.84 7.10
N TYR A 79 18.07 3.63 6.02
CA TYR A 79 18.53 2.32 5.56
C TYR A 79 19.90 2.48 4.87
N PRO A 80 20.78 1.47 4.85
CA PRO A 80 22.09 1.61 4.20
C PRO A 80 21.94 2.00 2.72
N GLU A 81 22.59 3.07 2.28
CA GLU A 81 22.44 3.64 0.93
C GLU A 81 22.78 2.66 -0.20
N ASP A 82 23.64 1.68 0.08
CA ASP A 82 24.00 0.59 -0.84
C ASP A 82 22.99 -0.58 -0.84
N ARG A 83 21.95 -0.52 0.00
CA ARG A 83 20.94 -1.57 0.19
C ARG A 83 19.53 -1.14 -0.20
N PHE A 84 19.34 0.05 -0.76
CA PHE A 84 18.04 0.39 -1.34
C PHE A 84 18.14 1.27 -2.58
N GLU A 85 17.06 1.28 -3.34
CA GLU A 85 16.83 2.23 -4.43
C GLU A 85 15.42 2.78 -4.38
N ILE A 86 15.21 3.94 -4.97
CA ILE A 86 13.91 4.58 -5.09
C ILE A 86 13.55 4.68 -6.57
N GLN A 87 12.34 4.28 -6.92
CA GLN A 87 11.74 4.39 -8.24
C GLN A 87 10.50 5.29 -8.16
N VAL A 88 10.56 6.45 -8.79
CA VAL A 88 9.39 7.33 -8.97
C VAL A 88 8.72 6.96 -10.28
N LEU A 89 7.53 6.38 -10.21
CA LEU A 89 6.78 5.86 -11.35
C LEU A 89 5.70 6.89 -11.75
N ASP A 90 5.99 7.73 -12.75
CA ASP A 90 5.12 8.87 -13.11
C ASP A 90 4.27 8.67 -14.38
N ASP A 91 2.96 8.52 -14.17
CA ASP A 91 1.93 8.46 -15.20
C ASP A 91 1.21 9.81 -15.42
N SER A 92 1.61 10.87 -14.73
CA SER A 92 0.93 12.17 -14.76
C SER A 92 0.94 12.78 -16.16
N SER A 93 -0.02 13.66 -16.44
CA SER A 93 -0.10 14.44 -17.68
C SER A 93 0.10 15.94 -17.50
N ASP A 94 0.21 16.39 -16.25
CA ASP A 94 0.24 17.79 -15.84
C ASP A 94 1.65 18.22 -15.36
N GLU A 95 1.70 19.32 -14.61
CA GLU A 95 2.93 19.90 -14.05
C GLU A 95 3.62 19.01 -12.99
N THR A 96 2.95 17.96 -12.50
CA THR A 96 3.54 16.97 -11.58
C THR A 96 4.86 16.44 -12.11
N ARG A 97 4.96 16.24 -13.43
CA ARG A 97 6.17 15.76 -14.11
C ARG A 97 7.39 16.63 -13.82
N VAL A 98 7.21 17.94 -13.89
CA VAL A 98 8.30 18.91 -13.73
C VAL A 98 8.76 18.92 -12.28
N VAL A 99 7.80 18.93 -11.35
CA VAL A 99 8.08 18.93 -9.91
C VAL A 99 8.75 17.62 -9.48
N ALA A 100 8.23 16.48 -9.93
CA ALA A 100 8.75 15.15 -9.62
C ALA A 100 10.17 14.95 -10.18
N GLN A 101 10.37 15.24 -11.48
CA GLN A 101 11.69 15.12 -12.10
C GLN A 101 12.73 16.00 -11.40
N LYS A 102 12.36 17.23 -11.03
CA LYS A 102 13.25 18.13 -10.29
C LYS A 102 13.61 17.55 -8.93
N ALA A 103 12.63 17.10 -8.15
CA ALA A 103 12.86 16.52 -6.83
C ALA A 103 13.72 15.24 -6.88
N VAL A 104 13.54 14.41 -7.91
CA VAL A 104 14.41 13.25 -8.17
C VAL A 104 15.83 13.69 -8.48
N ASN A 105 16.03 14.66 -9.37
CA ASN A 105 17.36 15.14 -9.74
C ASN A 105 18.09 15.77 -8.54
N ASP A 106 17.39 16.57 -7.74
CA ASP A 106 17.93 17.19 -6.52
C ASP A 106 18.35 16.11 -5.50
N SER A 107 17.61 14.99 -5.44
CA SER A 107 17.92 13.87 -4.54
C SER A 107 19.07 13.00 -5.07
N ALA A 108 19.10 12.72 -6.37
CA ALA A 108 20.21 12.03 -7.02
C ALA A 108 21.52 12.82 -6.91
N ALA A 109 21.47 14.16 -7.01
CA ALA A 109 22.63 15.03 -6.83
C ALA A 109 23.21 14.98 -5.40
N ARG A 110 22.41 14.54 -4.41
CA ARG A 110 22.86 14.28 -3.04
C ARG A 110 23.46 12.88 -2.85
N GLY A 111 23.54 12.07 -3.91
CA GLY A 111 24.11 10.71 -3.89
C GLY A 111 23.08 9.59 -3.70
N LEU A 112 21.79 9.90 -3.60
CA LEU A 112 20.75 8.88 -3.43
C LEU A 112 20.56 8.06 -4.72
N ASN A 113 20.39 6.75 -4.56
CA ASN A 113 20.03 5.84 -5.64
C ASN A 113 18.53 5.97 -5.97
N ILE A 114 18.17 7.04 -6.68
CA ILE A 114 16.79 7.36 -7.06
C ILE A 114 16.66 7.52 -8.58
N SER A 115 15.60 6.95 -9.15
CA SER A 115 15.30 6.98 -10.56
C SER A 115 13.90 7.54 -10.82
N TYR A 116 13.77 8.32 -11.89
CA TYR A 116 12.51 8.81 -12.40
C TYR A 116 12.13 8.01 -13.64
N LEU A 117 11.03 7.27 -13.55
CA LEU A 117 10.62 6.29 -14.55
C LEU A 117 9.27 6.68 -15.12
N ARG A 118 9.20 6.68 -16.45
CA ARG A 118 7.97 6.97 -17.19
C ARG A 118 7.80 5.96 -18.30
N ARG A 119 6.58 5.47 -18.44
CA ARG A 119 6.16 4.61 -19.53
C ARG A 119 5.48 5.41 -20.63
N LYS A 120 5.47 4.85 -21.84
CA LYS A 120 4.86 5.48 -23.02
C LYS A 120 3.34 5.41 -22.98
N ASP A 121 2.81 4.27 -22.55
CA ASP A 121 1.38 3.97 -22.55
C ASP A 121 0.88 3.70 -21.12
N ARG A 122 -0.33 4.18 -20.81
CA ARG A 122 -0.95 4.08 -19.48
C ARG A 122 -1.83 2.84 -19.31
N GLU A 123 -1.51 1.76 -20.01
CA GLU A 123 -2.28 0.51 -19.91
C GLU A 123 -2.21 -0.06 -18.49
N GLY A 124 -3.34 -0.51 -17.94
CA GLY A 124 -3.40 -1.06 -16.59
C GLY A 124 -3.21 -0.04 -15.45
N PHE A 125 -3.21 1.27 -15.73
CA PHE A 125 -3.16 2.34 -14.72
C PHE A 125 -2.08 2.08 -13.64
N LYS A 126 -2.39 2.23 -12.35
CA LYS A 126 -1.45 2.02 -11.24
C LYS A 126 -0.78 0.63 -11.27
N ALA A 127 -1.55 -0.43 -11.57
CA ALA A 127 -1.00 -1.78 -11.63
C ALA A 127 0.03 -1.92 -12.75
N GLY A 128 -0.24 -1.31 -13.91
CA GLY A 128 0.72 -1.29 -15.01
C GLY A 128 1.98 -0.47 -14.70
N ALA A 129 1.85 0.64 -13.96
CA ALA A 129 3.01 1.43 -13.53
C ALA A 129 3.90 0.64 -12.57
N LEU A 130 3.31 -0.04 -11.59
CA LEU A 130 4.02 -0.92 -10.65
C LEU A 130 4.70 -2.08 -11.38
N ASN A 131 4.01 -2.75 -12.31
CA ASN A 131 4.60 -3.83 -13.11
C ASN A 131 5.82 -3.34 -13.92
N TYR A 132 5.73 -2.15 -14.53
CA TYR A 132 6.87 -1.56 -15.23
C TYR A 132 8.05 -1.28 -14.30
N GLY A 133 7.77 -0.79 -13.08
CA GLY A 133 8.81 -0.63 -12.06
C GLY A 133 9.42 -1.96 -11.63
N LEU A 134 8.61 -3.00 -11.47
CA LEU A 134 9.05 -4.34 -11.05
C LEU A 134 10.02 -4.97 -12.06
N GLU A 135 9.83 -4.74 -13.36
CA GLU A 135 10.77 -5.20 -14.40
C GLU A 135 12.17 -4.57 -14.27
N LEU A 136 12.25 -3.38 -13.67
CA LEU A 136 13.48 -2.61 -13.50
C LEU A 136 14.03 -2.66 -12.07
N ALA A 137 13.28 -3.26 -11.14
CA ALA A 137 13.63 -3.35 -9.73
C ALA A 137 14.83 -4.27 -9.51
N LYS A 138 15.74 -3.85 -8.63
CA LYS A 138 16.91 -4.63 -8.23
C LYS A 138 16.76 -5.31 -6.86
N GLY A 139 15.77 -4.89 -6.09
CA GLY A 139 15.57 -5.38 -4.73
C GLY A 139 15.00 -6.78 -4.64
N ASP A 140 15.44 -7.49 -3.61
CA ASP A 140 14.85 -8.75 -3.16
C ASP A 140 13.44 -8.50 -2.58
N LEU A 141 13.24 -7.31 -2.01
CA LEU A 141 11.98 -6.84 -1.45
C LEU A 141 11.52 -5.58 -2.16
N ILE A 142 10.20 -5.45 -2.30
CA ILE A 142 9.56 -4.27 -2.90
C ILE A 142 8.72 -3.58 -1.83
N ALA A 143 9.00 -2.30 -1.60
CA ALA A 143 8.17 -1.43 -0.77
C ALA A 143 7.40 -0.48 -1.67
N VAL A 144 6.07 -0.45 -1.56
CA VAL A 144 5.23 0.44 -2.37
C VAL A 144 4.60 1.50 -1.46
N PHE A 145 4.80 2.77 -1.80
CA PHE A 145 4.18 3.90 -1.10
C PHE A 145 3.33 4.73 -2.04
N ASP A 146 2.08 4.94 -1.66
CA ASP A 146 1.18 5.82 -2.39
C ASP A 146 1.54 7.30 -2.18
N ALA A 147 1.09 8.17 -3.09
CA ALA A 147 1.50 9.58 -3.10
C ALA A 147 1.06 10.38 -1.86
N ASP A 148 0.05 9.88 -1.15
CA ASP A 148 -0.50 10.43 0.08
C ASP A 148 0.09 9.80 1.36
N PHE A 149 0.91 8.74 1.22
CA PHE A 149 1.54 8.05 2.34
C PHE A 149 2.97 8.56 2.58
N LEU A 150 3.21 9.12 3.77
CA LEU A 150 4.53 9.59 4.20
C LEU A 150 5.12 8.58 5.20
N PRO A 151 6.01 7.67 4.76
CA PRO A 151 6.60 6.69 5.67
C PRO A 151 7.49 7.37 6.72
N PRO A 152 7.52 6.86 7.97
CA PRO A 152 8.53 7.28 8.94
C PRO A 152 9.93 6.84 8.48
N GLU A 153 10.97 7.52 8.96
CA GLU A 153 12.36 7.27 8.54
C GLU A 153 12.81 5.82 8.82
N ASN A 154 12.33 5.21 9.91
CA ASN A 154 12.65 3.84 10.29
C ASN A 154 11.74 2.77 9.66
N PHE A 155 10.89 3.13 8.68
CA PHE A 155 9.91 2.20 8.11
C PHE A 155 10.55 0.90 7.60
N LEU A 156 11.63 0.98 6.82
CA LEU A 156 12.28 -0.21 6.27
C LEU A 156 12.89 -1.07 7.38
N SER A 157 13.64 -0.48 8.31
CA SER A 157 14.28 -1.24 9.40
C SER A 157 13.28 -1.92 10.35
N GLU A 158 12.07 -1.36 10.50
CA GLU A 158 10.99 -1.98 11.27
C GLU A 158 10.22 -3.08 10.52
N THR A 159 10.24 -3.06 9.18
CA THR A 159 9.40 -3.95 8.36
C THR A 159 10.15 -5.08 7.70
N VAL A 160 11.39 -4.87 7.25
CA VAL A 160 12.13 -5.88 6.48
C VAL A 160 12.31 -7.17 7.28
N ASN A 161 12.62 -7.08 8.57
CA ASN A 161 12.92 -8.25 9.40
C ASN A 161 11.78 -9.28 9.44
N TYR A 162 10.52 -8.89 9.22
CA TYR A 162 9.41 -9.85 9.14
C TYR A 162 9.56 -10.88 8.00
N PHE A 163 10.33 -10.56 6.96
CA PHE A 163 10.64 -11.47 5.85
C PHE A 163 11.75 -12.49 6.19
N THR A 164 12.30 -12.48 7.42
CA THR A 164 13.15 -13.59 7.91
C THR A 164 12.37 -14.89 8.05
N ASP A 165 11.05 -14.81 8.24
CA ASP A 165 10.16 -15.96 8.17
C ASP A 165 9.76 -16.21 6.70
N SER A 166 10.23 -17.31 6.12
CA SER A 166 9.95 -17.69 4.72
C SER A 166 8.47 -17.93 4.42
N SER A 167 7.60 -18.03 5.43
CA SER A 167 6.15 -18.13 5.25
C SER A 167 5.48 -16.77 5.02
N VAL A 168 6.20 -15.65 5.25
CA VAL A 168 5.69 -14.29 5.09
C VAL A 168 5.91 -13.82 3.66
N GLY A 169 4.81 -13.65 2.92
CA GLY A 169 4.83 -13.09 1.57
C GLY A 169 4.55 -11.58 1.50
N MET A 170 3.98 -10.98 2.55
CA MET A 170 3.63 -9.56 2.58
C MET A 170 3.59 -9.03 4.01
N VAL A 171 4.14 -7.83 4.20
CA VAL A 171 4.02 -7.06 5.45
C VAL A 171 3.19 -5.82 5.15
N GLN A 172 2.06 -5.67 5.83
CA GLN A 172 1.22 -4.48 5.74
C GLN A 172 1.25 -3.72 7.06
N THR A 173 1.68 -2.47 7.01
CA THR A 173 1.67 -1.56 8.16
C THR A 173 0.37 -0.76 8.18
N ARG A 174 -0.03 -0.33 9.38
CA ARG A 174 -1.22 0.48 9.55
C ARG A 174 -0.97 1.89 9.01
N TRP A 175 -1.90 2.37 8.20
CA TRP A 175 -1.99 3.78 7.86
C TRP A 175 -2.51 4.53 9.09
N ASP A 176 -1.68 5.36 9.70
CA ASP A 176 -2.18 6.37 10.61
C ASP A 176 -2.16 7.73 9.91
N HIS A 177 -3.32 8.37 9.85
CA HIS A 177 -3.40 9.72 9.33
C HIS A 177 -2.60 10.63 10.27
N ILE A 178 -1.73 11.45 9.69
CA ILE A 178 -0.86 12.44 10.38
C ILE A 178 -1.67 13.53 11.13
N ASN A 179 -2.98 13.35 11.35
CA ASN A 179 -3.75 14.24 12.21
C ASN A 179 -5.01 13.54 12.76
N ARG A 180 -4.91 12.85 13.91
CA ARG A 180 -6.09 12.48 14.72
C ARG A 180 -6.48 13.54 15.75
N ASP A 181 -5.68 14.58 15.94
CA ASP A 181 -5.90 15.57 17.01
C ASP A 181 -6.69 16.82 16.57
N PHE A 182 -7.30 16.83 15.38
CA PHE A 182 -8.02 18.00 14.85
C PHE A 182 -9.53 17.79 14.59
N SER A 183 -10.18 16.82 15.23
CA SER A 183 -11.65 16.82 15.26
C SER A 183 -12.25 16.17 16.51
N LEU A 184 -12.97 17.00 17.26
CA LEU A 184 -13.79 16.65 18.44
C LEU A 184 -14.96 15.68 18.15
N PHE A 185 -15.11 15.19 16.92
CA PHE A 185 -16.28 14.40 16.49
C PHE A 185 -16.00 12.94 16.13
N THR A 186 -14.78 12.44 16.33
CA THR A 186 -14.48 11.00 16.20
C THR A 186 -13.74 10.44 17.41
N GLY A 187 -14.22 10.82 18.60
CA GLY A 187 -13.96 10.13 19.86
C GLY A 187 -15.14 9.25 20.27
#